data_AF-A0A2S4W7A6-F1
#
_entry.id   AF-A0A2S4W7A6-F1
#
_cell.length_a   1.000
_cell.length_b   1.000
_cell.length_c   1.000
_cell.angle_alpha   90.00
_cell.angle_beta   90.00
_cell.angle_gamma   90.00
#
_symmetry.space_group_name_H-M   'P 1'
#
loop_
_entity.id
_entity.type
_entity.pdbx_description
1 polymer ?
#
loop_
_entity_poly.entity_id
_entity_poly.type
_entity_poly.pdbx_seq_one_letter_code
_entity_poly.pdbx_strand_id
1 'polypeptide(L)'
;LVRHYIPVRYGLNKTHFFSHIAILFKMLSLLQTVILSFMCSLVSAGGGAPRPGQSATNVQGTYWNGATFAGSCLLSTSYYGQSPPRGIEYVAVAGDINGMGQYCGACLKISSVRGKASPVIAMVSSHCPNCPSQALDMPGTLFDKLMGNAPGRPGVNRFNWEVVACPIANRLPQLKNKQGSSRYSLSMLFVDTKYPVQSVVITSGRRVFEAYKRDYNYWEIHNSGEPLDPKVDVKVTCTNSRSFIMQGVDPGNMASIPARSGC
;
A
#
# COMPACT_ATOMS: atom_id res chain seq x y z
N LEU A 1 -5.68 90.87 48.64
CA LEU A 1 -6.83 89.94 48.57
C LEU A 1 -6.93 89.41 47.14
N VAL A 2 -7.36 88.16 47.00
CA VAL A 2 -7.25 87.26 45.81
C VAL A 2 -5.88 86.59 45.66
N ARG A 3 -5.63 85.55 46.48
CA ARG A 3 -4.63 84.50 46.23
C ARG A 3 -5.37 83.23 45.81
N HIS A 4 -5.00 82.68 44.66
CA HIS A 4 -5.48 81.41 44.13
C HIS A 4 -5.08 80.24 45.04
N TYR A 5 -6.05 79.42 45.44
CA TYR A 5 -5.84 78.11 46.06
C TYR A 5 -6.22 77.03 45.06
N ILE A 6 -5.26 76.18 44.71
CA ILE A 6 -5.43 74.98 43.88
C ILE A 6 -5.69 73.80 44.81
N PRO A 7 -6.81 73.07 44.71
CA PRO A 7 -6.98 71.79 45.40
C PRO A 7 -6.53 70.62 44.51
N VAL A 8 -5.57 69.82 45.01
CA VAL A 8 -5.20 68.51 44.45
C VAL A 8 -6.28 67.49 44.86
N ARG A 9 -6.99 66.90 43.90
CA ARG A 9 -7.84 65.71 44.11
C ARG A 9 -7.14 64.47 43.58
N TYR A 10 -7.00 63.46 44.45
CA TYR A 10 -6.64 62.09 44.11
C TYR A 10 -7.77 61.43 43.30
N GLY A 11 -7.46 60.95 42.09
CA GLY A 11 -8.36 60.14 41.27
C GLY A 11 -8.00 58.65 41.38
N LEU A 12 -8.90 57.84 41.96
CA LEU A 12 -8.87 56.39 41.86
C LEU A 12 -9.24 55.96 40.42
N ASN A 13 -8.34 55.23 39.76
CA ASN A 13 -8.49 54.80 38.38
C ASN A 13 -9.46 53.59 38.26
N LYS A 14 -10.60 53.82 37.59
CA LYS A 14 -11.67 52.85 37.25
C LYS A 14 -11.30 51.90 36.10
N THR A 15 -10.02 51.56 35.91
CA THR A 15 -9.55 50.82 34.72
C THR A 15 -9.31 49.32 34.95
N HIS A 16 -9.39 48.81 36.18
CA HIS A 16 -9.09 47.39 36.45
C HIS A 16 -10.31 46.45 36.46
N PHE A 17 -11.54 46.94 36.53
CA PHE A 17 -12.71 46.06 36.69
C PHE A 17 -13.28 45.52 35.37
N PHE A 18 -13.04 46.20 34.24
CA PHE A 18 -13.56 45.77 32.93
C PHE A 18 -12.67 44.76 32.18
N SER A 19 -11.45 44.50 32.66
CA SER A 19 -10.52 43.59 31.97
C SER A 19 -10.80 42.11 32.28
N HIS A 20 -11.30 41.79 33.48
CA HIS A 20 -11.48 40.40 33.90
C HIS A 20 -12.74 39.72 33.31
N ILE A 21 -13.81 40.47 33.03
CA ILE A 21 -15.06 39.92 32.46
C ILE A 21 -14.89 39.59 30.96
N ALA A 22 -14.11 40.38 30.23
CA ALA A 22 -13.83 40.12 28.80
C ALA A 22 -12.95 38.87 28.57
N ILE A 23 -12.13 38.50 29.56
CA ILE A 23 -11.28 37.30 29.50
C ILE A 23 -12.11 36.03 29.76
N LEU A 24 -13.11 36.10 30.65
CA LEU A 24 -14.01 34.96 30.93
C LEU A 24 -14.91 34.60 29.73
N PHE A 25 -15.41 35.60 29.00
CA PHE A 25 -16.24 35.35 27.80
C PHE A 25 -15.43 34.81 26.60
N LYS A 26 -14.14 35.17 26.47
CA LYS A 26 -13.26 34.59 25.45
C LYS A 26 -12.90 33.13 25.75
N MET A 27 -12.73 32.75 27.02
CA MET A 27 -12.43 31.35 27.35
C MET A 27 -13.62 30.40 27.14
N LEU A 28 -14.86 30.88 27.32
CA LEU A 28 -16.05 30.04 27.11
C LEU A 28 -16.37 29.80 25.63
N SER A 29 -16.05 30.77 24.75
CA SER A 29 -16.21 30.63 23.29
C SER A 29 -15.14 29.75 22.63
N LEU A 30 -13.95 29.61 23.25
CA LEU A 30 -12.90 28.70 22.79
C LEU A 30 -13.15 27.24 23.19
N LEU A 31 -14.06 26.97 24.13
CA LEU A 31 -14.36 25.61 24.56
C LEU A 31 -15.39 24.90 23.65
N GLN A 32 -16.20 25.65 22.89
CA GLN A 32 -17.18 25.08 21.95
C GLN A 32 -16.63 24.80 20.55
N THR A 33 -15.49 25.36 20.16
CA THR A 33 -14.83 25.06 18.87
C THR A 33 -13.85 23.89 18.94
N VAL A 34 -13.47 23.44 20.14
CA VAL A 34 -12.54 22.31 20.32
C VAL A 34 -13.25 20.94 20.28
N ILE A 35 -14.58 20.89 20.41
CA ILE A 35 -15.33 19.63 20.45
C ILE A 35 -15.86 19.22 19.04
N LEU A 36 -15.81 20.11 18.05
CA LEU A 36 -16.21 19.80 16.66
C LEU A 36 -15.02 19.49 15.75
N SER A 37 -14.00 18.78 16.26
CA SER A 37 -12.92 18.20 15.44
C SER A 37 -12.64 16.73 15.77
N PHE A 38 -13.51 16.09 16.56
CA PHE A 38 -13.34 14.69 16.98
C PHE A 38 -14.21 13.67 16.23
N MET A 39 -14.72 14.01 15.05
CA MET A 39 -15.47 13.06 14.20
C MET A 39 -15.08 13.23 12.73
N CYS A 40 -14.10 12.42 12.33
CA CYS A 40 -14.06 11.60 11.12
C CYS A 40 -12.65 11.54 10.54
N SER A 41 -11.71 10.99 11.31
CA SER A 41 -10.63 10.21 10.73
C SER A 41 -11.03 8.74 10.78
N LEU A 42 -12.09 8.37 10.05
CA LEU A 42 -12.06 7.05 9.43
C LEU A 42 -11.08 7.19 8.27
N VAL A 43 -9.78 7.12 8.61
CA VAL A 43 -8.79 6.62 7.67
C VAL A 43 -9.39 5.34 7.14
N SER A 44 -9.75 5.33 5.86
CA SER A 44 -10.02 4.09 5.15
C SER A 44 -8.86 3.16 5.48
N ALA A 45 -9.15 2.04 6.14
CA ALA A 45 -8.20 0.99 6.43
C ALA A 45 -7.82 0.27 5.12
N GLY A 46 -7.33 1.02 4.13
CA GLY A 46 -6.43 0.48 3.14
C GLY A 46 -5.10 0.25 3.85
N GLY A 47 -4.99 -0.88 4.55
CA GLY A 47 -3.74 -1.29 5.17
C GLY A 47 -2.62 -1.22 4.14
N GLY A 48 -1.46 -0.67 4.54
CA GLY A 48 -0.28 -0.67 3.67
C GLY A 48 0.12 -2.08 3.23
N ALA A 49 1.17 -2.18 2.40
CA ALA A 49 1.66 -3.47 1.90
C ALA A 49 1.73 -4.55 3.00
N PRO A 50 1.28 -5.79 2.72
CA PRO A 50 1.17 -6.82 3.73
C PRO A 50 2.52 -7.20 4.33
N ARG A 51 2.53 -7.49 5.63
CA ARG A 51 3.74 -7.93 6.34
C ARG A 51 3.80 -9.46 6.43
N PRO A 52 4.99 -10.06 6.40
CA PRO A 52 5.15 -11.49 6.69
C PRO A 52 4.50 -11.86 8.02
N GLY A 53 3.81 -13.00 8.05
CA GLY A 53 3.05 -13.47 9.20
C GLY A 53 1.64 -12.89 9.34
N GLN A 54 1.28 -11.85 8.57
CA GLN A 54 -0.11 -11.41 8.49
C GLN A 54 -0.98 -12.53 7.90
N SER A 55 -2.08 -12.86 8.58
CA SER A 55 -2.90 -14.02 8.23
C SER A 55 -4.38 -13.76 8.44
N ALA A 56 -5.21 -14.56 7.77
CA ALA A 56 -6.62 -14.69 8.09
C ALA A 56 -7.02 -16.17 8.12
N THR A 57 -7.99 -16.49 8.97
CA THR A 57 -8.47 -17.85 9.19
C THR A 57 -9.95 -17.97 8.88
N ASN A 58 -10.37 -19.14 8.41
CA ASN A 58 -11.76 -19.44 8.11
C ASN A 58 -12.43 -18.43 7.15
N VAL A 59 -11.66 -17.89 6.21
CA VAL A 59 -12.15 -16.97 5.18
C VAL A 59 -12.89 -17.74 4.09
N GLN A 60 -13.80 -17.06 3.38
CA GLN A 60 -14.42 -17.65 2.20
C GLN A 60 -13.38 -17.82 1.09
N GLY A 61 -13.46 -18.93 0.37
CA GLY A 61 -12.76 -19.09 -0.90
C GLY A 61 -13.67 -19.63 -1.98
N THR A 62 -13.54 -19.07 -3.18
CA THR A 62 -14.23 -19.49 -4.41
C THR A 62 -13.21 -19.83 -5.50
N TYR A 63 -13.70 -20.27 -6.66
CA TYR A 63 -12.87 -20.36 -7.84
C TYR A 63 -13.58 -19.84 -9.09
N TRP A 64 -12.80 -19.42 -10.07
CA TRP A 64 -13.30 -19.08 -11.40
C TRP A 64 -12.74 -20.01 -12.48
N ASN A 65 -13.61 -20.41 -13.40
CA ASN A 65 -13.25 -21.23 -14.55
C ASN A 65 -12.56 -20.38 -15.62
N GLY A 66 -11.59 -20.97 -16.33
CA GLY A 66 -10.84 -20.26 -17.37
C GLY A 66 -9.84 -19.23 -16.82
N ALA A 67 -9.45 -19.37 -15.56
CA ALA A 67 -8.48 -18.50 -14.93
C ALA A 67 -7.15 -18.45 -15.68
N THR A 68 -6.62 -17.25 -15.89
CA THR A 68 -5.26 -17.02 -16.39
C THR A 68 -4.46 -16.25 -15.34
N PHE A 69 -3.12 -16.27 -15.44
CA PHE A 69 -2.26 -15.49 -14.55
C PHE A 69 -2.38 -13.96 -14.76
N ALA A 70 -3.19 -13.52 -15.71
CA ALA A 70 -3.53 -12.11 -15.87
C ALA A 70 -4.38 -11.59 -14.70
N GLY A 71 -4.33 -10.28 -14.49
CA GLY A 71 -5.07 -9.65 -13.41
C GLY A 71 -4.69 -8.19 -13.23
N SER A 72 -5.37 -7.57 -12.28
CA SER A 72 -5.18 -6.15 -11.93
C SER A 72 -3.73 -5.81 -11.57
N CYS A 73 -2.93 -6.76 -11.10
CA CYS A 73 -1.52 -6.51 -10.75
C CYS A 73 -0.56 -6.44 -11.95
N LEU A 74 -1.04 -6.67 -13.17
CA LEU A 74 -0.28 -6.61 -14.44
C LEU A 74 1.01 -7.44 -14.49
N LEU A 75 1.13 -8.46 -13.64
CA LEU A 75 2.33 -9.30 -13.53
C LEU A 75 2.59 -10.14 -14.79
N SER A 76 1.54 -10.64 -15.43
CA SER A 76 1.64 -11.45 -16.64
C SER A 76 2.09 -10.63 -17.85
N THR A 77 1.38 -9.54 -18.15
CA THR A 77 1.61 -8.68 -19.30
C THR A 77 2.89 -7.87 -19.18
N SER A 78 3.27 -7.51 -17.95
CA SER A 78 4.46 -6.68 -17.74
C SER A 78 5.75 -7.49 -17.63
N TYR A 79 5.73 -8.71 -17.07
CA TYR A 79 6.99 -9.41 -16.76
C TYR A 79 6.99 -10.93 -16.95
N TYR A 80 6.13 -11.69 -16.25
CA TYR A 80 6.26 -13.15 -16.19
C TYR A 80 5.65 -13.90 -17.39
N GLY A 81 4.84 -13.25 -18.22
CA GLY A 81 4.06 -13.93 -19.26
C GLY A 81 2.89 -14.70 -18.68
N GLN A 82 2.58 -15.88 -19.23
CA GLN A 82 1.32 -16.58 -18.95
C GLN A 82 1.30 -17.36 -17.61
N SER A 83 2.37 -17.35 -16.82
CA SER A 83 2.44 -18.14 -15.58
C SER A 83 3.35 -17.50 -14.52
N PRO A 84 3.05 -17.69 -13.21
CA PRO A 84 3.94 -17.29 -12.13
C PRO A 84 5.27 -18.08 -12.16
N PRO A 85 6.28 -17.67 -11.35
CA PRO A 85 7.50 -18.46 -11.17
C PRO A 85 7.21 -19.92 -10.79
N ARG A 86 8.08 -20.84 -11.24
CA ARG A 86 7.93 -22.27 -11.00
C ARG A 86 7.74 -22.58 -9.51
N GLY A 87 6.74 -23.41 -9.20
CA GLY A 87 6.44 -23.83 -7.83
C GLY A 87 5.56 -22.85 -7.03
N ILE A 88 5.07 -21.79 -7.67
CA ILE A 88 4.13 -20.83 -7.08
C ILE A 88 2.85 -20.85 -7.91
N GLU A 89 1.70 -20.91 -7.25
CA GLU A 89 0.37 -20.76 -7.88
C GLU A 89 -0.01 -19.27 -7.98
N TYR A 90 -1.24 -18.96 -8.38
CA TYR A 90 -1.74 -17.59 -8.34
C TYR A 90 -3.16 -17.51 -7.78
N VAL A 91 -3.51 -16.34 -7.25
CA VAL A 91 -4.76 -16.11 -6.53
C VAL A 91 -5.20 -14.66 -6.66
N ALA A 92 -6.51 -14.42 -6.60
CA ALA A 92 -7.06 -13.09 -6.37
C ALA A 92 -7.49 -12.96 -4.91
N VAL A 93 -7.22 -11.79 -4.31
CA VAL A 93 -7.63 -11.50 -2.93
C VAL A 93 -8.81 -10.52 -2.91
N ALA A 94 -9.55 -10.49 -1.80
CA ALA A 94 -10.66 -9.55 -1.66
C ALA A 94 -10.22 -8.07 -1.78
N GLY A 95 -11.14 -7.23 -2.26
CA GLY A 95 -10.89 -5.81 -2.52
C GLY A 95 -10.51 -5.02 -1.26
N ASP A 96 -11.04 -5.40 -0.10
CA ASP A 96 -10.75 -4.76 1.19
C ASP A 96 -9.27 -4.85 1.57
N ILE A 97 -8.62 -5.98 1.31
CA ILE A 97 -7.19 -6.16 1.59
C ILE A 97 -6.30 -5.75 0.42
N ASN A 98 -6.75 -5.86 -0.83
CA ASN A 98 -5.93 -5.40 -1.96
C ASN A 98 -5.81 -3.88 -2.00
N GLY A 99 -6.89 -3.13 -1.71
CA GLY A 99 -6.91 -1.68 -1.80
C GLY A 99 -6.28 -1.15 -3.10
N MET A 100 -5.27 -0.27 -2.97
CA MET A 100 -4.46 0.26 -4.07
C MET A 100 -3.37 -0.72 -4.55
N GLY A 101 -3.74 -1.98 -4.82
CA GLY A 101 -2.79 -3.00 -5.28
C GLY A 101 -1.77 -3.40 -4.22
N GLN A 102 -2.07 -3.20 -2.93
CA GLN A 102 -1.15 -3.41 -1.81
C GLN A 102 -0.66 -4.86 -1.73
N TYR A 103 -1.53 -5.82 -2.02
CA TYR A 103 -1.18 -7.25 -2.02
C TYR A 103 -0.54 -7.73 -3.32
N CYS A 104 -0.53 -6.94 -4.39
CA CYS A 104 0.05 -7.36 -5.66
C CYS A 104 1.50 -7.85 -5.52
N GLY A 105 1.76 -9.05 -6.02
CA GLY A 105 3.06 -9.72 -5.93
C GLY A 105 3.39 -10.38 -4.59
N ALA A 106 2.57 -10.18 -3.54
CA ALA A 106 2.72 -10.89 -2.28
C ALA A 106 2.46 -12.40 -2.46
N CYS A 107 3.14 -13.25 -1.69
CA CYS A 107 2.88 -14.68 -1.67
C CYS A 107 2.08 -15.06 -0.41
N LEU A 108 1.02 -15.83 -0.62
CA LEU A 108 0.18 -16.38 0.43
C LEU A 108 0.41 -17.88 0.52
N LYS A 109 0.66 -18.38 1.73
CA LYS A 109 0.56 -19.81 2.06
C LYS A 109 -0.90 -20.10 2.41
N ILE A 110 -1.59 -20.85 1.57
CA ILE A 110 -3.02 -21.11 1.65
C ILE A 110 -3.25 -22.56 2.08
N SER A 111 -4.14 -22.77 3.04
CA SER A 111 -4.57 -24.11 3.48
C SER A 111 -6.09 -24.20 3.53
N SER A 112 -6.66 -25.36 3.22
CA SER A 112 -8.08 -25.61 3.47
C SER A 112 -8.35 -25.87 4.96
N VAL A 113 -9.47 -25.38 5.48
CA VAL A 113 -9.93 -25.69 6.85
C VAL A 113 -10.48 -27.12 6.95
N ARG A 114 -11.05 -27.64 5.85
CA ARG A 114 -11.69 -28.97 5.81
C ARG A 114 -10.95 -29.99 4.92
N GLY A 115 -10.07 -29.51 4.04
CA GLY A 115 -9.24 -30.35 3.18
C GLY A 115 -8.02 -30.87 3.93
N LYS A 116 -7.57 -32.07 3.56
CA LYS A 116 -6.35 -32.69 4.11
C LYS A 116 -5.09 -32.39 3.29
N ALA A 117 -5.21 -31.53 2.27
CA ALA A 117 -4.10 -31.19 1.40
C ALA A 117 -3.05 -30.36 2.14
N SER A 118 -1.79 -30.53 1.74
CA SER A 118 -0.71 -29.66 2.21
C SER A 118 -0.96 -28.21 1.75
N PRO A 119 -0.54 -27.21 2.54
CA PRO A 119 -0.64 -25.81 2.14
C PRO A 119 0.05 -25.54 0.81
N VAL A 120 -0.54 -24.66 -0.01
CA VAL A 120 -0.02 -24.26 -1.32
C VAL A 120 0.36 -22.79 -1.27
N ILE A 121 1.49 -22.44 -1.88
CA ILE A 121 1.91 -21.03 -2.00
C ILE A 121 1.39 -20.45 -3.31
N ALA A 122 0.66 -19.35 -3.24
CA ALA A 122 0.15 -18.63 -4.40
C ALA A 122 0.57 -17.14 -4.35
N MET A 123 0.95 -16.60 -5.50
CA MET A 123 1.22 -15.18 -5.68
C MET A 123 -0.08 -14.43 -5.98
N VAL A 124 -0.29 -13.29 -5.34
CA VAL A 124 -1.44 -12.44 -5.63
C VAL A 124 -1.24 -11.75 -6.98
N SER A 125 -2.07 -12.13 -7.96
CA SER A 125 -2.03 -11.59 -9.33
C SER A 125 -3.21 -10.68 -9.66
N SER A 126 -4.27 -10.71 -8.86
CA SER A 126 -5.43 -9.84 -9.02
C SER A 126 -6.15 -9.61 -7.70
N HIS A 127 -7.26 -8.88 -7.76
CA HIS A 127 -8.23 -8.80 -6.69
C HIS A 127 -9.64 -9.11 -7.20
N CYS A 128 -10.49 -9.53 -6.26
CA CYS A 128 -11.92 -9.74 -6.46
C CYS A 128 -12.67 -8.61 -5.74
N PRO A 129 -13.19 -7.60 -6.48
CA PRO A 129 -13.79 -6.40 -5.88
C PRO A 129 -14.97 -6.69 -4.97
N ASN A 130 -15.77 -7.70 -5.31
CA ASN A 130 -17.03 -8.03 -4.64
C ASN A 130 -16.90 -9.24 -3.69
N CYS A 131 -15.69 -9.77 -3.50
CA CYS A 131 -15.48 -10.88 -2.59
C CYS A 131 -15.65 -10.42 -1.14
N PRO A 132 -16.17 -11.29 -0.24
CA PRO A 132 -16.23 -10.98 1.19
C PRO A 132 -14.87 -10.60 1.76
N SER A 133 -14.86 -9.92 2.90
CA SER A 133 -13.63 -9.48 3.56
C SER A 133 -12.62 -10.63 3.69
N GLN A 134 -11.37 -10.36 3.32
CA GLN A 134 -10.23 -11.30 3.38
C GLN A 134 -10.38 -12.58 2.55
N ALA A 135 -11.44 -12.70 1.74
CA ALA A 135 -11.69 -13.88 0.94
C ALA A 135 -10.66 -14.07 -0.18
N LEU A 136 -10.61 -15.30 -0.68
CA LEU A 136 -9.78 -15.70 -1.80
C LEU A 136 -10.65 -16.10 -2.97
N ASP A 137 -10.23 -15.74 -4.17
CA ASP A 137 -10.79 -16.29 -5.39
C ASP A 137 -9.63 -16.94 -6.14
N MET A 138 -9.80 -18.19 -6.56
CA MET A 138 -8.70 -19.03 -7.03
C MET A 138 -8.94 -19.54 -8.45
N PRO A 139 -7.87 -19.91 -9.18
CA PRO A 139 -8.00 -20.82 -10.31
C PRO A 139 -8.61 -22.15 -9.85
N GLY A 140 -9.45 -22.76 -10.69
CA GLY A 140 -10.01 -24.09 -10.41
C GLY A 140 -8.93 -25.12 -10.04
N THR A 141 -7.76 -25.05 -10.69
CA THR A 141 -6.62 -25.92 -10.41
C THR A 141 -6.05 -25.77 -9.00
N LEU A 142 -5.95 -24.54 -8.47
CA LEU A 142 -5.50 -24.29 -7.10
C LEU A 142 -6.56 -24.75 -6.09
N PHE A 143 -7.83 -24.46 -6.36
CA PHE A 143 -8.93 -24.92 -5.51
C PHE A 143 -8.97 -26.46 -5.44
N ASP A 144 -8.78 -27.14 -6.57
CA ASP A 144 -8.66 -28.61 -6.68
C ASP A 144 -7.49 -29.17 -5.88
N LYS A 145 -6.33 -28.53 -5.93
CA LYS A 145 -5.18 -28.93 -5.11
C LYS A 145 -5.47 -28.84 -3.61
N LEU A 146 -6.22 -27.83 -3.18
CA LEU A 146 -6.52 -27.60 -1.76
C LEU A 146 -7.67 -28.46 -1.22
N MET A 147 -8.68 -28.74 -2.04
CA MET A 147 -9.90 -29.43 -1.61
C MET A 147 -10.01 -30.88 -2.07
N GLY A 148 -9.18 -31.30 -3.04
CA GLY A 148 -9.43 -32.48 -3.85
C GLY A 148 -10.45 -32.21 -4.95
N ASN A 149 -10.37 -32.99 -6.03
CA ASN A 149 -11.36 -32.98 -7.11
C ASN A 149 -12.32 -34.17 -6.92
N ALA A 150 -13.62 -33.91 -6.80
CA ALA A 150 -14.66 -34.92 -6.69
C ALA A 150 -15.98 -34.40 -7.29
N PRO A 151 -16.80 -35.26 -7.91
CA PRO A 151 -18.14 -34.88 -8.33
C PRO A 151 -18.94 -34.25 -7.19
N GLY A 152 -19.62 -33.14 -7.47
CA GLY A 152 -20.48 -32.46 -6.48
C GLY A 152 -19.74 -31.64 -5.41
N ARG A 153 -18.42 -31.44 -5.52
CA ARG A 153 -17.70 -30.57 -4.60
C ARG A 153 -18.28 -29.14 -4.60
N PRO A 154 -18.46 -28.50 -3.44
CA PRO A 154 -19.00 -27.14 -3.39
C PRO A 154 -18.07 -26.14 -4.06
N GLY A 155 -18.67 -25.17 -4.76
CA GLY A 155 -17.99 -24.03 -5.40
C GLY A 155 -17.40 -23.00 -4.41
N VAL A 156 -17.77 -23.13 -3.14
CA VAL A 156 -17.38 -22.23 -2.04
C VAL A 156 -16.88 -23.08 -0.88
N ASN A 157 -15.75 -22.70 -0.27
CA ASN A 157 -15.25 -23.35 0.94
C ASN A 157 -14.59 -22.36 1.91
N ARG A 158 -13.96 -22.89 2.97
CA ARG A 158 -13.26 -22.13 4.00
C ARG A 158 -11.77 -22.43 3.97
N PHE A 159 -10.97 -21.36 4.01
CA PHE A 159 -9.52 -21.42 3.91
C PHE A 159 -8.86 -20.57 4.99
N ASN A 160 -7.58 -20.85 5.24
CA ASN A 160 -6.68 -19.96 5.95
C ASN A 160 -5.61 -19.50 4.97
N TRP A 161 -5.10 -18.28 5.15
CA TRP A 161 -3.93 -17.81 4.44
C TRP A 161 -3.00 -17.04 5.37
N GLU A 162 -1.71 -17.07 5.04
CA GLU A 162 -0.65 -16.32 5.72
C GLU A 162 0.27 -15.72 4.66
N VAL A 163 0.64 -14.45 4.82
CA VAL A 163 1.65 -13.77 4.00
C VAL A 163 3.02 -14.35 4.34
N VAL A 164 3.68 -14.92 3.35
CA VAL A 164 4.99 -15.55 3.49
C VAL A 164 6.00 -14.94 2.52
N ALA A 165 7.29 -15.17 2.76
CA ALA A 165 8.31 -14.88 1.77
C ALA A 165 8.04 -15.67 0.49
N CYS A 166 8.09 -15.03 -0.67
CA CYS A 166 7.96 -15.73 -1.95
C CYS A 166 9.13 -16.72 -2.15
N PRO A 167 8.89 -18.00 -2.44
CA PRO A 167 9.92 -19.02 -2.62
C PRO A 167 10.58 -18.96 -4.01
N ILE A 168 10.95 -17.76 -4.44
CA ILE A 168 11.63 -17.50 -5.72
C ILE A 168 13.15 -17.71 -5.53
N ALA A 169 13.61 -18.94 -5.76
CA ALA A 169 15.02 -19.32 -5.59
C ALA A 169 15.93 -18.52 -6.55
N ASN A 170 16.97 -17.89 -5.99
CA ASN A 170 18.09 -17.25 -6.69
C ASN A 170 17.75 -16.13 -7.70
N ARG A 171 16.51 -15.64 -7.74
CA ARG A 171 16.16 -14.45 -8.55
C ARG A 171 16.46 -13.18 -7.76
N LEU A 172 17.09 -12.23 -8.43
CA LEU A 172 17.24 -10.86 -7.92
C LEU A 172 16.02 -10.05 -8.33
N PRO A 173 15.56 -9.11 -7.48
CA PRO A 173 14.48 -8.20 -7.84
C PRO A 173 14.75 -7.52 -9.18
N GLN A 174 13.70 -7.29 -9.95
CA GLN A 174 13.79 -6.51 -11.18
C GLN A 174 12.93 -5.25 -11.09
N LEU A 175 13.42 -4.20 -11.73
CA LEU A 175 12.64 -3.01 -12.07
C LEU A 175 12.33 -3.03 -13.55
N LYS A 176 11.08 -2.77 -13.89
CA LYS A 176 10.65 -2.54 -15.25
C LYS A 176 9.83 -1.27 -15.34
N ASN A 177 10.27 -0.33 -16.16
CA ASN A 177 9.48 0.86 -16.45
C ASN A 177 8.27 0.50 -17.32
N LYS A 178 7.13 1.13 -17.04
CA LYS A 178 5.93 0.99 -17.85
C LYS A 178 6.18 1.54 -19.24
N GLN A 179 5.53 0.97 -20.27
CA GLN A 179 5.46 1.62 -21.58
C GLN A 179 4.94 3.05 -21.44
N GLY A 180 5.66 4.00 -22.05
CA GLY A 180 5.37 5.44 -21.95
C GLY A 180 6.09 6.15 -20.81
N SER A 181 6.84 5.43 -19.97
CA SER A 181 7.70 6.08 -18.96
C SER A 181 8.81 6.88 -19.65
N SER A 182 9.16 8.00 -19.03
CA SER A 182 10.17 8.93 -19.50
C SER A 182 10.62 9.83 -18.33
N ARG A 183 11.51 10.78 -18.63
CA ARG A 183 11.84 11.84 -17.66
C ARG A 183 10.67 12.75 -17.29
N TYR A 184 9.60 12.78 -18.08
CA TYR A 184 8.42 13.62 -17.82
C TYR A 184 7.34 12.90 -17.02
N SER A 185 7.33 11.57 -17.04
CA SER A 185 6.36 10.73 -16.32
C SER A 185 6.99 9.36 -16.10
N LEU A 186 7.14 8.95 -14.84
CA LEU A 186 7.81 7.70 -14.47
C LEU A 186 6.85 6.79 -13.72
N SER A 187 6.67 5.57 -14.23
CA SER A 187 5.84 4.52 -13.66
C SER A 187 6.63 3.21 -13.66
N MET A 188 6.89 2.65 -12.48
CA MET A 188 7.81 1.52 -12.31
C MET A 188 7.12 0.31 -11.68
N LEU A 189 7.37 -0.86 -12.25
CA LEU A 189 6.99 -2.14 -11.66
C LEU A 189 8.21 -2.80 -11.02
N PHE A 190 8.02 -3.32 -9.80
CA PHE A 190 8.99 -4.16 -9.12
C PHE A 190 8.46 -5.60 -9.05
N VAL A 191 9.31 -6.55 -9.43
CA VAL A 191 9.02 -7.99 -9.44
C VAL A 191 10.20 -8.76 -8.86
N ASP A 192 10.00 -10.05 -8.60
CA ASP A 192 11.00 -10.91 -7.97
C ASP A 192 11.51 -10.39 -6.60
N THR A 193 10.75 -9.54 -5.89
CA THR A 193 10.99 -9.27 -4.46
C THR A 193 10.43 -10.42 -3.63
N LYS A 194 11.16 -10.83 -2.57
CA LYS A 194 10.70 -11.92 -1.69
C LYS A 194 9.61 -11.45 -0.74
N TYR A 195 9.64 -10.18 -0.37
CA TYR A 195 8.69 -9.53 0.50
C TYR A 195 7.94 -8.41 -0.25
N PRO A 196 6.69 -8.08 0.16
CA PRO A 196 5.95 -6.96 -0.41
C PRO A 196 6.72 -5.64 -0.31
N VAL A 197 6.65 -4.83 -1.38
CA VAL A 197 7.27 -3.50 -1.40
C VAL A 197 6.44 -2.54 -0.53
N GLN A 198 7.09 -1.95 0.46
CA GLN A 198 6.50 -1.00 1.41
C GLN A 198 6.62 0.45 0.92
N SER A 199 7.78 0.83 0.38
CA SER A 199 8.00 2.18 -0.13
C SER A 199 9.07 2.21 -1.23
N VAL A 200 8.98 3.24 -2.07
CA VAL A 200 9.91 3.50 -3.16
C VAL A 200 10.27 4.97 -3.15
N VAL A 201 11.57 5.26 -3.10
CA VAL A 201 12.11 6.62 -3.13
C VAL A 201 12.98 6.78 -4.37
N ILE A 202 12.77 7.85 -5.12
CA ILE A 202 13.51 8.17 -6.34
C ILE A 202 14.33 9.41 -6.12
N THR A 203 15.64 9.34 -6.40
CA THR A 203 16.56 10.47 -6.35
C THR A 203 16.96 10.87 -7.76
N SER A 204 16.69 12.11 -8.14
CA SER A 204 17.01 12.72 -9.44
C SER A 204 17.87 13.95 -9.22
N GLY A 205 19.18 13.80 -9.35
CA GLY A 205 20.14 14.84 -8.99
C GLY A 205 20.02 15.20 -7.50
N ARG A 206 19.60 16.43 -7.21
CA ARG A 206 19.37 16.92 -5.83
C ARG A 206 17.92 16.76 -5.35
N ARG A 207 17.01 16.28 -6.19
CA ARG A 207 15.58 16.14 -5.88
C ARG A 207 15.29 14.71 -5.42
N VAL A 208 14.43 14.58 -4.42
CA VAL A 208 13.98 13.31 -3.86
C VAL A 208 12.46 13.24 -3.94
N PHE A 209 11.94 12.13 -4.44
CA PHE A 209 10.52 11.89 -4.61
C PHE A 209 10.11 10.60 -3.89
N GLU A 210 9.11 10.69 -3.03
CA GLU A 210 8.39 9.52 -2.52
C GLU A 210 7.40 9.07 -3.59
N ALA A 211 7.58 7.86 -4.10
CA ALA A 211 6.64 7.29 -5.05
C ALA A 211 5.44 6.67 -4.32
N TYR A 212 4.28 6.72 -4.96
CA TYR A 212 3.05 6.13 -4.47
C TYR A 212 2.66 4.92 -5.31
N LYS A 213 2.04 3.93 -4.67
CA LYS A 213 1.58 2.71 -5.32
C LYS A 213 0.23 2.94 -6.02
N ARG A 214 0.10 2.41 -7.23
CA ARG A 214 -1.15 2.34 -8.00
C ARG A 214 -1.86 1.02 -7.76
N ASP A 215 -3.18 1.06 -7.91
CA ASP A 215 -4.09 -0.09 -7.92
C ASP A 215 -3.71 -1.19 -8.92
N TYR A 216 -2.91 -0.85 -9.93
CA TYR A 216 -2.40 -1.78 -10.94
C TYR A 216 -0.92 -2.21 -10.75
N ASN A 217 -0.38 -2.08 -9.53
CA ASN A 217 0.95 -2.56 -9.09
C ASN A 217 2.18 -1.78 -9.61
N TYR A 218 1.99 -0.56 -10.10
CA TYR A 218 3.10 0.32 -10.45
C TYR A 218 3.31 1.39 -9.36
N TRP A 219 4.53 1.91 -9.30
CA TRP A 219 4.93 3.01 -8.43
C TRP A 219 5.19 4.25 -9.28
N GLU A 220 4.56 5.35 -8.90
CA GLU A 220 4.58 6.62 -9.65
C GLU A 220 4.98 7.77 -8.75
N ILE A 221 5.43 8.87 -9.35
CA ILE A 221 5.66 10.14 -8.65
C ILE A 221 4.55 11.12 -9.00
N HIS A 222 4.13 11.92 -8.03
CA HIS A 222 3.26 13.06 -8.31
C HIS A 222 4.09 14.17 -8.96
N ASN A 223 3.60 14.69 -10.09
CA ASN A 223 4.09 15.90 -10.77
C ASN A 223 5.57 16.22 -10.51
N SER A 224 6.48 15.67 -11.32
CA SER A 224 7.92 15.95 -11.19
C SER A 224 8.26 17.44 -11.38
N GLY A 225 7.31 18.25 -11.89
CA GLY A 225 7.52 19.63 -12.29
C GLY A 225 8.44 19.67 -13.50
N GLU A 226 9.72 19.89 -13.23
CA GLU A 226 10.79 19.79 -14.22
C GLU A 226 11.10 18.32 -14.55
N PRO A 227 11.53 18.01 -15.79
CA PRO A 227 11.89 16.65 -16.17
C PRO A 227 12.93 16.05 -15.22
N LEU A 228 12.82 14.76 -14.94
CA LEU A 228 13.85 14.01 -14.23
C LEU A 228 15.18 14.07 -14.99
N ASP A 229 16.26 13.88 -14.24
CA ASP A 229 17.59 13.74 -14.76
C ASP A 229 17.65 12.50 -15.69
N PRO A 230 18.60 12.44 -16.64
CA PRO A 230 18.72 11.29 -17.55
C PRO A 230 18.90 9.95 -16.83
N LYS A 231 19.39 9.97 -15.59
CA LYS A 231 19.59 8.82 -14.73
C LYS A 231 19.10 9.15 -13.32
N VAL A 232 18.39 8.21 -12.70
CA VAL A 232 17.86 8.34 -11.33
C VAL A 232 18.26 7.14 -10.48
N ASP A 233 18.37 7.34 -9.18
CA ASP A 233 18.58 6.27 -8.23
C ASP A 233 17.26 5.90 -7.56
N VAL A 234 16.95 4.60 -7.46
CA VAL A 234 15.69 4.10 -6.94
C VAL A 234 15.95 3.23 -5.72
N LYS A 235 15.54 3.70 -4.54
CA LYS A 235 15.59 2.93 -3.30
C LYS A 235 14.24 2.27 -3.05
N VAL A 236 14.26 0.95 -2.87
CA VAL A 236 13.08 0.14 -2.58
C VAL A 236 13.21 -0.41 -1.17
N THR A 237 12.16 -0.31 -0.36
CA THR A 237 12.09 -0.91 0.98
C THR A 237 10.95 -1.91 1.02
N CYS A 238 11.22 -3.15 1.42
CA CYS A 238 10.18 -4.17 1.59
C CYS A 238 9.67 -4.22 3.03
N THR A 239 8.56 -4.91 3.24
CA THR A 239 7.88 -5.03 4.54
C THR A 239 8.64 -5.85 5.59
N ASN A 240 9.76 -6.49 5.23
CA ASN A 240 10.73 -7.06 6.17
C ASN A 240 11.77 -6.02 6.67
N SER A 241 11.56 -4.74 6.40
CA SER A 241 12.45 -3.61 6.73
C SER A 241 13.81 -3.59 6.03
N ARG A 242 14.07 -4.50 5.08
CA ARG A 242 15.28 -4.45 4.25
C ARG A 242 15.03 -3.56 3.03
N SER A 243 16.10 -2.96 2.54
CA SER A 243 16.08 -2.14 1.32
C SER A 243 17.16 -2.56 0.34
N PHE A 244 16.96 -2.20 -0.93
CA PHE A 244 17.99 -2.23 -1.97
C PHE A 244 17.91 -0.95 -2.81
N ILE A 245 19.00 -0.63 -3.50
CA ILE A 245 19.10 0.55 -4.37
C ILE A 245 19.46 0.11 -5.78
N MET A 246 18.77 0.70 -6.75
CA MET A 246 19.04 0.56 -8.17
C MET A 246 19.59 1.88 -8.68
N GLN A 247 20.89 1.91 -8.97
CA GLN A 247 21.59 3.13 -9.35
C GLN A 247 21.53 3.36 -10.85
N GLY A 248 21.46 4.61 -11.27
CA GLY A 248 21.57 5.00 -12.67
C GLY A 248 20.47 4.45 -13.57
N VAL A 249 19.24 4.34 -13.06
CA VAL A 249 18.07 3.91 -13.83
C VAL A 249 17.72 4.98 -14.85
N ASP A 250 17.55 4.58 -16.10
CA ASP A 250 17.04 5.45 -17.16
C ASP A 250 15.51 5.48 -17.12
N PRO A 251 14.85 6.63 -16.89
CA PRO A 251 13.39 6.70 -16.82
C PRO A 251 12.67 6.26 -18.10
N GLY A 252 13.34 6.30 -19.26
CA GLY A 252 12.79 5.89 -20.55
C GLY A 252 13.11 4.45 -20.98
N ASN A 253 13.99 3.76 -20.26
CA ASN A 253 14.39 2.39 -20.63
C ASN A 253 13.32 1.38 -20.18
N MET A 254 12.74 0.65 -21.14
CA MET A 254 11.71 -0.36 -20.87
C MET A 254 12.27 -1.78 -20.62
N ALA A 255 13.58 -1.98 -20.76
CA ALA A 255 14.21 -3.25 -20.44
C ALA A 255 14.11 -3.54 -18.93
N SER A 256 14.08 -4.83 -18.58
CA SER A 256 14.18 -5.25 -17.18
C SER A 256 15.57 -4.94 -16.65
N ILE A 257 15.65 -4.30 -15.50
CA ILE A 257 16.90 -3.96 -14.83
C ILE A 257 17.02 -4.82 -13.56
N PRO A 258 18.05 -5.65 -13.42
CA PRO A 258 18.26 -6.42 -12.19
C PRO A 258 18.82 -5.55 -11.07
N ALA A 259 18.31 -5.73 -9.86
CA ALA A 259 18.92 -5.19 -8.65
C ALA A 259 20.20 -5.98 -8.29
N ARG A 260 21.09 -5.39 -7.49
CA ARG A 260 22.32 -6.05 -6.99
C ARG A 260 22.12 -6.82 -5.68
N SER A 261 21.03 -6.53 -4.99
CA SER A 261 20.61 -7.16 -3.74
C SER A 261 19.09 -7.17 -3.70
N GLY A 262 18.52 -7.85 -2.73
CA GLY A 262 17.07 -7.90 -2.59
C GLY A 262 16.56 -7.77 -1.16
N CYS A 263 15.26 -7.58 -1.15
CA CYS A 263 14.33 -7.94 -0.13
C CYS A 263 13.21 -8.74 -0.85
#